data_AF-A0A6M4IL97-F1
#
_entry.id   AF-A0A6M4IL97-F1
#
_cell.length_a   1.000
_cell.length_b   1.000
_cell.length_c   1.000
_cell.angle_alpha   90.00
_cell.angle_beta   90.00
_cell.angle_gamma   90.00
#
_symmetry.space_group_name_H-M   'P 1'
#
loop_
_entity.id
_entity.type
_entity.pdbx_description
1 polymer ?
#
loop_
_entity_poly.entity_id
_entity_poly.type
_entity_poly.pdbx_seq_one_letter_code
_entity_poly.pdbx_strand_id
1 'polypeptide(L)'
;MLLAHPSVPQLAAIAAISAVGGAVNSIAGGGTLLTFPALLALGVPPVSANATSTLALWPGSLASMWGYRRELVGAERWALRLAIPSILGGGIGAALLLATTDEQFRALVPWLVFGATVLFALQGPVMKHLRKRASASPTGVIERPINPTTGMLIAQFVVGIYGGYFGAGAGIVMLAVFGLMGLTNIHQMNGLKNFNGICFNGIAAITFAVMGQVNWPIGVVMAVGSSAGGYLMSGLAQKVPQAWVRNAVTAIGFASAIWLFVAKS
;
A
#
# COMPACT_ATOMS: atom_id res chain seq x y z
N MET A 1 -23.44 17.07 -1.20
CA MET A 1 -24.70 16.61 -0.57
C MET A 1 -25.04 15.14 -0.88
N LEU A 2 -24.36 14.45 -1.82
CA LEU A 2 -24.71 13.10 -2.28
C LEU A 2 -24.30 11.91 -1.37
N LEU A 3 -23.63 12.12 -0.23
CA LEU A 3 -23.17 11.00 0.62
C LEU A 3 -23.34 11.25 2.13
N ALA A 4 -24.45 11.84 2.55
CA ALA A 4 -24.87 11.68 3.95
C ALA A 4 -25.39 10.25 4.21
N HIS A 5 -25.98 9.60 3.19
CA HIS A 5 -26.56 8.25 3.28
C HIS A 5 -26.36 7.46 1.99
N PRO A 6 -25.24 6.69 1.86
CA PRO A 6 -25.08 5.77 0.73
C PRO A 6 -26.18 4.71 0.72
N SER A 7 -26.69 4.39 -0.47
CA SER A 7 -27.72 3.36 -0.64
C SER A 7 -27.17 1.95 -0.32
N VAL A 8 -28.04 1.03 0.06
CA VAL A 8 -27.66 -0.37 0.37
C VAL A 8 -26.85 -1.03 -0.78
N PRO A 9 -27.22 -0.87 -2.07
CA PRO A 9 -26.42 -1.41 -3.17
C PRO A 9 -25.02 -0.80 -3.28
N GLN A 10 -24.89 0.52 -3.03
CA GLN A 10 -23.59 1.20 -3.03
C GLN A 10 -22.71 0.69 -1.88
N LEU A 11 -23.26 0.52 -0.69
CA LEU A 11 -22.54 -0.04 0.45
C LEU A 11 -22.07 -1.48 0.18
N ALA A 12 -22.93 -2.31 -0.41
CA ALA A 12 -22.56 -3.67 -0.80
C ALA A 12 -21.44 -3.70 -1.85
N ALA A 13 -21.51 -2.82 -2.86
CA ALA A 13 -20.46 -2.70 -3.88
C ALA A 13 -19.13 -2.23 -3.27
N ILE A 14 -19.16 -1.24 -2.39
CA ILE A 14 -17.98 -0.75 -1.67
C ILE A 14 -17.38 -1.86 -0.80
N ALA A 15 -18.21 -2.59 -0.04
CA ALA A 15 -17.75 -3.70 0.79
C ALA A 15 -17.05 -4.77 -0.07
N ALA A 16 -17.60 -5.12 -1.22
CA ALA A 16 -17.02 -6.07 -2.15
C ALA A 16 -15.69 -5.57 -2.74
N ILE A 17 -15.64 -4.32 -3.23
CA ILE A 17 -14.41 -3.71 -3.74
C ILE A 17 -13.35 -3.64 -2.65
N SER A 18 -13.71 -3.28 -1.42
CA SER A 18 -12.80 -3.27 -0.28
C SER A 18 -12.34 -4.64 0.14
N ALA A 19 -13.18 -5.68 0.04
CA ALA A 19 -12.76 -7.05 0.26
C ALA A 19 -11.71 -7.50 -0.77
N VAL A 20 -11.94 -7.24 -2.05
CA VAL A 20 -10.96 -7.49 -3.11
C VAL A 20 -9.70 -6.64 -2.87
N GLY A 21 -9.86 -5.37 -2.52
CA GLY A 21 -8.76 -4.46 -2.17
C GLY A 21 -7.93 -4.97 -1.01
N GLY A 22 -8.55 -5.45 0.08
CA GLY A 22 -7.88 -6.05 1.22
C GLY A 22 -7.14 -7.34 0.87
N ALA A 23 -7.75 -8.21 0.06
CA ALA A 23 -7.11 -9.41 -0.46
C ALA A 23 -5.87 -9.08 -1.32
N VAL A 24 -6.01 -8.14 -2.26
CA VAL A 24 -4.91 -7.62 -3.09
C VAL A 24 -3.83 -6.99 -2.22
N ASN A 25 -4.21 -6.22 -1.20
CA ASN A 25 -3.27 -5.55 -0.31
C ASN A 25 -2.43 -6.58 0.47
N SER A 26 -3.05 -7.67 0.91
CA SER A 26 -2.38 -8.79 1.58
C SER A 26 -1.30 -9.43 0.71
N ILE A 27 -1.58 -9.61 -0.59
CA ILE A 27 -0.65 -10.28 -1.52
C ILE A 27 0.44 -9.32 -1.99
N ALA A 28 0.06 -8.14 -2.47
CA ALA A 28 0.94 -7.28 -3.25
C ALA A 28 1.05 -5.84 -2.73
N GLY A 29 0.21 -5.40 -1.79
CA GLY A 29 0.21 -4.02 -1.28
C GLY A 29 -0.43 -3.00 -2.25
N GLY A 30 -1.39 -3.46 -3.06
CA GLY A 30 -2.05 -2.66 -4.10
C GLY A 30 -3.50 -2.30 -3.82
N GLY A 31 -4.02 -2.53 -2.60
CA GLY A 31 -5.45 -2.38 -2.32
C GLY A 31 -5.98 -0.98 -2.62
N THR A 32 -5.19 0.06 -2.33
CA THR A 32 -5.53 1.46 -2.58
C THR A 32 -5.77 1.75 -4.07
N LEU A 33 -5.11 1.05 -5.00
CA LEU A 33 -5.34 1.23 -6.44
C LEU A 33 -6.76 0.82 -6.87
N LEU A 34 -7.45 0.01 -6.06
CA LEU A 34 -8.82 -0.41 -6.32
C LEU A 34 -9.81 0.45 -5.54
N THR A 35 -9.57 0.62 -4.24
CA THR A 35 -10.51 1.30 -3.34
C THR A 35 -10.57 2.80 -3.58
N PHE A 36 -9.46 3.45 -3.91
CA PHE A 36 -9.42 4.89 -4.07
C PHE A 36 -10.20 5.39 -5.31
N PRO A 37 -9.98 4.87 -6.54
CA PRO A 37 -10.80 5.27 -7.69
C PRO A 37 -12.29 4.95 -7.52
N ALA A 38 -12.62 3.85 -6.83
CA ALA A 38 -14.01 3.50 -6.53
C ALA A 38 -14.69 4.56 -5.65
N LEU A 39 -14.00 5.11 -4.65
CA LEU A 39 -14.53 6.20 -3.83
C LEU A 39 -14.69 7.50 -4.62
N LEU A 40 -13.76 7.81 -5.53
CA LEU A 40 -13.89 8.95 -6.42
C LEU A 40 -15.10 8.83 -7.35
N ALA A 41 -15.33 7.63 -7.91
CA ALA A 41 -16.49 7.35 -8.75
C ALA A 41 -17.83 7.52 -8.01
N LEU A 42 -17.82 7.37 -6.69
CA LEU A 42 -18.97 7.62 -5.82
C LEU A 42 -19.11 9.10 -5.42
N GLY A 43 -18.21 9.97 -5.86
CA GLY A 43 -18.23 11.40 -5.57
C GLY A 43 -17.65 11.77 -4.20
N VAL A 44 -16.90 10.88 -3.56
CA VAL A 44 -16.16 11.22 -2.33
C VAL A 44 -15.05 12.21 -2.68
N PRO A 45 -14.88 13.32 -1.93
CA PRO A 45 -13.78 14.26 -2.15
C PRO A 45 -12.41 13.55 -2.12
N PRO A 46 -11.47 13.87 -3.03
CA PRO A 46 -10.21 13.15 -3.16
C PRO A 46 -9.40 12.97 -1.87
N VAL A 47 -9.25 14.01 -1.05
CA VAL A 47 -8.50 13.91 0.21
C VAL A 47 -9.22 12.95 1.17
N SER A 48 -10.53 13.09 1.30
CA SER A 48 -11.35 12.20 2.14
C SER A 48 -11.39 10.75 1.61
N ALA A 49 -11.38 10.56 0.30
CA ALA A 49 -11.35 9.25 -0.34
C ALA A 49 -10.03 8.52 -0.03
N ASN A 50 -8.90 9.21 -0.12
CA ASN A 50 -7.59 8.64 0.23
C ASN A 50 -7.49 8.34 1.72
N ALA A 51 -7.94 9.28 2.57
CA ALA A 51 -8.00 9.11 4.02
C ALA A 51 -8.84 7.89 4.43
N THR A 52 -10.06 7.79 3.89
CA THR A 52 -11.00 6.69 4.16
C THR A 52 -10.44 5.36 3.68
N SER A 53 -9.85 5.31 2.47
CA SER A 53 -9.20 4.11 1.94
C SER A 53 -8.01 3.67 2.79
N THR A 54 -7.18 4.60 3.24
CA THR A 54 -6.00 4.32 4.08
C THR A 54 -6.41 3.71 5.41
N LEU A 55 -7.39 4.33 6.10
CA LEU A 55 -7.95 3.78 7.34
C LEU A 55 -8.57 2.41 7.10
N ALA A 56 -9.38 2.26 6.06
CA ALA A 56 -10.12 1.03 5.82
C ALA A 56 -9.21 -0.17 5.51
N LEU A 57 -8.10 0.03 4.80
CA LEU A 57 -7.19 -1.08 4.46
C LEU A 57 -6.22 -1.43 5.61
N TRP A 58 -6.08 -0.57 6.62
CA TRP A 58 -5.11 -0.75 7.70
C TRP A 58 -5.42 -1.98 8.59
N PRO A 59 -6.66 -2.22 9.07
CA PRO A 59 -7.00 -3.43 9.81
C PRO A 59 -6.73 -4.73 9.03
N GLY A 60 -7.08 -4.77 7.73
CA GLY A 60 -6.78 -5.91 6.87
C GLY A 60 -5.28 -6.15 6.69
N SER A 61 -4.47 -5.08 6.74
CA SER A 61 -3.00 -5.16 6.70
C SER A 61 -2.44 -5.77 7.98
N LEU A 62 -2.96 -5.38 9.15
CA LEU A 62 -2.61 -6.01 10.43
C LEU A 62 -2.92 -7.50 10.45
N ALA A 63 -4.12 -7.89 10.01
CA ALA A 63 -4.52 -9.29 9.90
C ALA A 63 -3.57 -10.06 8.95
N SER A 64 -3.17 -9.45 7.85
CA SER A 64 -2.23 -10.03 6.89
C SER A 64 -0.82 -10.19 7.47
N MET A 65 -0.31 -9.20 8.21
CA MET A 65 0.99 -9.30 8.89
C MET A 65 1.04 -10.45 9.88
N TRP A 66 -0.08 -10.75 10.56
CA TRP A 66 -0.14 -11.92 11.43
C TRP A 66 0.16 -13.23 10.68
N GLY A 67 -0.27 -13.34 9.42
CA GLY A 67 0.10 -14.45 8.53
C GLY A 67 1.59 -14.52 8.22
N TYR A 68 2.23 -13.36 8.04
CA TYR A 68 3.66 -13.23 7.72
C TYR A 68 4.60 -13.16 8.95
N ARG A 69 4.09 -13.44 10.15
CA ARG A 69 4.86 -13.31 11.39
C ARG A 69 6.07 -14.26 11.46
N ARG A 70 5.99 -15.41 10.79
CA ARG A 70 7.08 -16.40 10.75
C ARG A 70 8.22 -15.94 9.85
N GLU A 71 7.91 -15.17 8.82
CA GLU A 71 8.84 -14.62 7.85
C GLU A 71 9.61 -13.41 8.40
N LEU A 72 9.13 -12.79 9.47
CA LEU A 72 9.83 -11.74 10.23
C LEU A 72 10.87 -12.30 11.21
N VAL A 73 10.87 -13.61 11.48
CA VAL A 73 11.83 -14.25 12.37
C VAL A 73 13.25 -14.10 11.80
N GLY A 74 14.16 -13.54 12.60
CA GLY A 74 15.53 -13.20 12.21
C GLY A 74 15.68 -11.86 11.46
N ALA A 75 14.60 -11.11 11.28
CA ALA A 75 14.59 -9.77 10.67
C ALA A 75 13.96 -8.70 11.60
N GLU A 76 13.75 -9.02 12.88
CA GLU A 76 13.04 -8.18 13.86
C GLU A 76 13.78 -6.86 14.09
N ARG A 77 15.11 -6.91 14.19
CA ARG A 77 15.94 -5.71 14.37
C ARG A 77 15.84 -4.76 13.19
N TRP A 78 15.75 -5.31 11.97
CA TRP A 78 15.52 -4.54 10.75
C TRP A 78 14.12 -3.94 10.74
N ALA A 79 13.10 -4.72 11.11
CA ALA A 79 11.72 -4.27 11.22
C ALA A 79 11.62 -3.06 12.16
N LEU A 80 12.13 -3.18 13.39
CA LEU A 80 12.09 -2.13 14.40
C LEU A 80 12.88 -0.88 14.00
N ARG A 81 14.06 -1.02 13.39
CA ARG A 81 14.87 0.12 12.96
C ARG A 81 14.29 0.87 11.77
N LEU A 82 13.62 0.17 10.88
CA LEU A 82 12.91 0.79 9.74
C LEU A 82 11.55 1.38 10.18
N ALA A 83 10.99 0.96 11.32
CA ALA A 83 9.72 1.48 11.81
C ALA A 83 9.77 2.98 12.11
N ILE A 84 10.83 3.46 12.76
CA ILE A 84 10.98 4.88 13.11
C ILE A 84 10.92 5.79 11.88
N PRO A 85 11.77 5.62 10.84
CA PRO A 85 11.67 6.43 9.63
C PRO A 85 10.34 6.23 8.90
N SER A 86 9.72 5.03 8.97
CA SER A 86 8.38 4.80 8.40
C SER A 86 7.29 5.61 9.10
N ILE A 87 7.29 5.66 10.42
CA ILE A 87 6.31 6.42 11.21
C ILE A 87 6.52 7.93 11.00
N LEU A 88 7.76 8.40 11.09
CA LEU A 88 8.06 9.83 10.87
C LEU A 88 7.71 10.25 9.44
N GLY A 89 8.14 9.46 8.45
CA GLY A 89 7.82 9.70 7.06
C GLY A 89 6.31 9.65 6.82
N GLY A 90 5.62 8.63 7.33
CA GLY A 90 4.17 8.47 7.21
C GLY A 90 3.39 9.64 7.81
N GLY A 91 3.81 10.14 8.98
CA GLY A 91 3.23 11.33 9.59
C GLY A 91 3.41 12.59 8.75
N ILE A 92 4.60 12.79 8.18
CA ILE A 92 4.87 13.91 7.26
C ILE A 92 4.05 13.76 5.98
N GLY A 93 3.98 12.56 5.40
CA GLY A 93 3.15 12.27 4.23
C GLY A 93 1.68 12.57 4.47
N ALA A 94 1.15 12.17 5.61
CA ALA A 94 -0.22 12.47 6.01
C ALA A 94 -0.44 13.99 6.20
N ALA A 95 0.49 14.68 6.86
CA ALA A 95 0.43 16.13 7.00
C ALA A 95 0.46 16.85 5.64
N LEU A 96 1.30 16.39 4.70
CA LEU A 96 1.35 16.92 3.34
C LEU A 96 0.02 16.72 2.60
N LEU A 97 -0.62 15.55 2.76
CA LEU A 97 -1.94 15.32 2.16
C LEU A 97 -2.98 16.27 2.75
N LEU A 98 -2.99 16.45 4.07
CA LEU A 98 -3.91 17.35 4.76
C LEU A 98 -3.69 18.82 4.42
N ALA A 99 -2.46 19.20 4.07
CA ALA A 99 -2.13 20.53 3.56
C ALA A 99 -2.48 20.71 2.08
N THR A 100 -2.77 19.62 1.34
CA THR A 100 -3.13 19.66 -0.07
C THR A 100 -4.64 19.87 -0.21
N THR A 101 -5.06 20.85 -1.04
CA THR A 101 -6.50 21.04 -1.30
C THR A 101 -7.06 19.90 -2.16
N ASP A 102 -8.38 19.66 -2.09
CA ASP A 102 -9.02 18.65 -2.94
C ASP A 102 -8.78 18.90 -4.44
N GLU A 103 -8.68 20.15 -4.88
CA GLU A 103 -8.40 20.52 -6.26
C GLU A 103 -6.96 20.16 -6.67
N GLN A 104 -5.98 20.52 -5.83
CA GLN A 104 -4.58 20.17 -6.05
C GLN A 104 -4.40 18.64 -6.06
N PHE A 105 -5.00 17.95 -5.09
CA PHE A 105 -4.91 16.50 -5.00
C PHE A 105 -5.61 15.82 -6.19
N ARG A 106 -6.80 16.29 -6.58
CA ARG A 106 -7.49 15.82 -7.80
C ARG A 106 -6.61 15.96 -9.03
N ALA A 107 -5.82 17.03 -9.13
CA ALA A 107 -4.92 17.23 -10.25
C ALA A 107 -3.76 16.22 -10.29
N LEU A 108 -3.27 15.80 -9.12
CA LEU A 108 -2.18 14.83 -8.93
C LEU A 108 -2.63 13.37 -9.06
N VAL A 109 -3.87 13.06 -8.68
CA VAL A 109 -4.44 11.71 -8.65
C VAL A 109 -4.21 10.87 -9.91
N PRO A 110 -4.45 11.35 -11.15
CA PRO A 110 -4.21 10.56 -12.35
C PRO A 110 -2.75 10.12 -12.46
N TRP A 111 -1.82 11.00 -12.13
CA TRP A 111 -0.38 10.73 -12.14
C TRP A 111 0.05 9.78 -11.04
N LEU A 112 -0.52 9.91 -9.84
CA LEU A 112 -0.26 9.03 -8.71
C LEU A 112 -0.75 7.60 -8.99
N VAL A 113 -1.98 7.45 -9.50
CA VAL A 113 -2.56 6.16 -9.88
C VAL A 113 -1.78 5.54 -11.03
N PHE A 114 -1.44 6.32 -12.07
CA PHE A 114 -0.62 5.86 -13.18
C PHE A 114 0.77 5.40 -12.72
N GLY A 115 1.47 6.22 -11.93
CA GLY A 115 2.80 5.90 -11.40
C GLY A 115 2.77 4.64 -10.54
N ALA A 116 1.82 4.52 -9.62
CA ALA A 116 1.64 3.33 -8.80
C ALA A 116 1.30 2.09 -9.64
N THR A 117 0.52 2.24 -10.72
CA THR A 117 0.20 1.17 -11.67
C THR A 117 1.44 0.73 -12.46
N VAL A 118 2.25 1.67 -12.94
CA VAL A 118 3.52 1.38 -13.62
C VAL A 118 4.50 0.65 -12.69
N LEU A 119 4.60 1.10 -11.44
CA LEU A 119 5.39 0.40 -10.41
C LEU A 119 4.88 -1.04 -10.22
N PHE A 120 3.57 -1.23 -10.17
CA PHE A 120 2.92 -2.56 -10.15
C PHE A 120 3.28 -3.41 -11.36
N ALA A 121 3.20 -2.87 -12.57
CA ALA A 121 3.58 -3.56 -13.79
C ALA A 121 5.06 -4.00 -13.77
N LEU A 122 5.94 -3.10 -13.32
CA LEU A 122 7.39 -3.30 -13.30
C LEU A 122 7.87 -4.18 -12.15
N GLN A 123 7.05 -4.42 -11.12
CA GLN A 123 7.40 -5.24 -9.97
C GLN A 123 7.98 -6.61 -10.37
N GLY A 124 7.38 -7.28 -11.36
CA GLY A 124 7.83 -8.60 -11.83
C GLY A 124 9.25 -8.59 -12.42
N PRO A 125 9.48 -7.80 -13.49
CA PRO A 125 10.80 -7.62 -14.09
C PRO A 125 11.87 -7.16 -13.09
N VAL A 126 11.55 -6.19 -12.22
CA VAL A 126 12.48 -5.66 -11.21
C VAL A 126 12.87 -6.76 -10.24
N MET A 127 11.91 -7.48 -9.67
CA MET A 127 12.22 -8.59 -8.75
C MET A 127 12.98 -9.73 -9.43
N LYS A 128 12.72 -10.01 -10.72
CA LYS A 128 13.48 -11.01 -11.49
C LYS A 128 14.93 -10.55 -11.71
N HIS A 129 15.16 -9.28 -12.02
CA HIS A 129 16.50 -8.73 -12.21
C HIS A 129 17.30 -8.72 -10.90
N LEU A 130 16.66 -8.33 -9.79
CA LEU A 130 17.26 -8.36 -8.45
C LEU A 130 17.66 -9.78 -8.03
N ARG A 131 16.81 -10.79 -8.30
CA ARG A 131 17.14 -12.21 -8.06
C ARG A 131 18.36 -12.66 -8.87
N LYS A 132 18.43 -12.31 -10.15
CA LYS A 132 19.58 -12.66 -10.99
C LYS A 132 20.89 -12.05 -10.48
N ARG A 133 20.87 -10.80 -10.04
CA ARG A 133 22.04 -10.15 -9.43
C ARG A 133 22.46 -10.82 -8.12
N ALA A 134 21.51 -11.20 -7.28
CA ALA A 134 21.77 -11.92 -6.04
C ALA A 134 22.43 -13.29 -6.27
N SER A 135 22.01 -14.02 -7.31
CA SER A 135 22.59 -15.32 -7.69
C SER A 135 23.94 -15.22 -8.39
N ALA A 136 24.36 -14.04 -8.86
CA ALA A 136 25.62 -13.83 -9.58
C ALA A 136 26.80 -13.43 -8.67
N SER A 137 26.60 -13.36 -7.34
CA SER A 137 27.68 -13.02 -6.41
C SER A 137 28.60 -14.25 -6.18
N PRO A 138 29.91 -14.18 -6.49
CA PRO A 138 30.81 -15.36 -6.56
C PRO A 138 31.06 -16.09 -5.22
N THR A 139 30.75 -15.45 -4.09
CA THR A 139 31.10 -15.96 -2.75
C THR A 139 29.93 -16.61 -1.99
N GLY A 140 28.73 -16.69 -2.56
CA GLY A 140 27.58 -17.40 -1.96
C GLY A 140 27.06 -16.85 -0.62
N VAL A 141 27.74 -15.87 -0.02
CA VAL A 141 27.37 -15.23 1.25
C VAL A 141 27.48 -13.72 1.05
N ILE A 142 26.34 -13.06 0.81
CA ILE A 142 26.25 -11.62 1.08
C ILE A 142 26.20 -11.52 2.60
N GLU A 143 27.31 -11.13 3.23
CA GLU A 143 27.32 -10.77 4.65
C GLU A 143 26.27 -9.67 4.84
N ARG A 144 25.16 -10.04 5.46
CA ARG A 144 24.08 -9.11 5.73
C ARG A 144 24.58 -8.18 6.84
N PRO A 145 24.59 -6.86 6.65
CA PRO A 145 24.82 -5.99 7.78
C PRO A 145 23.74 -6.28 8.82
N ILE A 146 24.16 -6.49 10.07
CA ILE A 146 23.27 -6.80 11.19
C ILE A 146 22.19 -5.70 11.35
N ASN A 147 22.46 -4.52 10.80
CA ASN A 147 21.62 -3.33 10.86
C ASN A 147 21.45 -2.64 9.50
N PRO A 148 20.30 -2.00 9.25
CA PRO A 148 20.15 -1.10 8.11
C PRO A 148 21.15 0.06 8.20
N THR A 149 21.75 0.42 7.07
CA THR A 149 22.67 1.57 6.99
C THR A 149 21.90 2.89 7.00
N THR A 150 22.58 4.01 7.24
CA THR A 150 21.95 5.35 7.22
C THR A 150 21.23 5.65 5.90
N GLY A 151 21.82 5.26 4.76
CA GLY A 151 21.17 5.41 3.45
C GLY A 151 19.86 4.62 3.36
N MET A 152 19.78 3.47 4.04
CA MET A 152 18.55 2.67 4.11
C MET A 152 17.48 3.32 4.96
N LEU A 153 17.87 3.92 6.08
CA LEU A 153 16.95 4.67 6.92
C LEU A 153 16.38 5.90 6.19
N ILE A 154 17.22 6.62 5.44
CA ILE A 154 16.80 7.78 4.64
C ILE A 154 15.83 7.36 3.52
N ALA A 155 16.19 6.34 2.75
CA ALA A 155 15.32 5.85 1.69
C ALA A 155 14.00 5.32 2.25
N GLN A 156 14.03 4.63 3.40
CA GLN A 156 12.83 4.18 4.09
C GLN A 156 11.95 5.36 4.56
N PHE A 157 12.57 6.43 5.05
CA PHE A 157 11.87 7.65 5.42
C PHE A 157 11.16 8.29 4.23
N VAL A 158 11.82 8.39 3.07
CA VAL A 158 11.21 8.90 1.82
C VAL A 158 10.06 8.01 1.35
N VAL A 159 10.22 6.69 1.43
CA VAL A 159 9.14 5.73 1.17
C VAL A 159 7.98 5.94 2.14
N GLY A 160 8.27 6.21 3.41
CA GLY A 160 7.27 6.54 4.43
C GLY A 160 6.49 7.80 4.08
N ILE A 161 7.14 8.87 3.59
CA ILE A 161 6.47 10.10 3.14
C ILE A 161 5.49 9.80 2.01
N TYR A 162 5.96 9.11 0.97
CA TYR A 162 5.09 8.71 -0.14
C TYR A 162 3.94 7.80 0.33
N GLY A 163 4.25 6.84 1.20
CA GLY A 163 3.29 5.91 1.77
C GLY A 163 2.21 6.58 2.60
N GLY A 164 2.56 7.56 3.43
CA GLY A 164 1.61 8.34 4.22
C GLY A 164 0.78 9.33 3.39
N TYR A 165 1.33 9.84 2.29
CA TYR A 165 0.63 10.75 1.39
C TYR A 165 -0.44 10.05 0.55
N PHE A 166 -0.05 8.96 -0.15
CA PHE A 166 -0.95 8.25 -1.08
C PHE A 166 -1.04 6.73 -0.82
N GLY A 167 0.04 6.11 -0.35
CA GLY A 167 0.04 4.68 0.04
C GLY A 167 0.01 3.68 -1.11
N ALA A 168 -0.65 3.99 -2.24
CA ALA A 168 -0.79 3.05 -3.35
C ALA A 168 0.59 2.72 -3.98
N GLY A 169 0.93 1.44 -4.09
CA GLY A 169 2.21 1.01 -4.67
C GLY A 169 3.44 1.25 -3.77
N ALA A 170 3.29 1.83 -2.57
CA ALA A 170 4.41 2.12 -1.66
C ALA A 170 5.18 0.84 -1.28
N GLY A 171 4.47 -0.29 -1.15
CA GLY A 171 5.09 -1.59 -0.90
C GLY A 171 6.04 -2.04 -2.01
N ILE A 172 5.81 -1.65 -3.27
CA ILE A 172 6.72 -2.00 -4.38
C ILE A 172 7.94 -1.11 -4.36
N VAL A 173 7.77 0.19 -4.11
CA VAL A 173 8.89 1.11 -3.93
C VAL A 173 9.80 0.58 -2.83
N MET A 174 9.22 0.15 -1.71
CA MET A 174 9.94 -0.45 -0.60
C MET A 174 10.68 -1.74 -0.99
N LEU A 175 10.05 -2.67 -1.72
CA LEU A 175 10.72 -3.88 -2.21
C LEU A 175 11.87 -3.56 -3.18
N ALA A 176 11.70 -2.57 -4.05
CA ALA A 176 12.75 -2.12 -4.96
C ALA A 176 13.93 -1.52 -4.17
N VAL A 177 13.64 -0.66 -3.19
CA VAL A 177 14.61 -0.07 -2.26
C VAL A 177 15.38 -1.17 -1.51
N PHE A 178 14.68 -2.15 -0.93
CA PHE A 178 15.32 -3.29 -0.26
C PHE A 178 16.20 -4.13 -1.21
N GLY A 179 15.76 -4.32 -2.46
CA GLY A 179 16.55 -5.01 -3.47
C GLY A 179 17.83 -4.26 -3.87
N LEU A 180 17.74 -2.94 -4.05
CA LEU A 180 18.89 -2.07 -4.32
C LEU A 180 19.87 -2.04 -3.13
N MET A 181 19.36 -2.26 -1.92
CA MET A 181 20.11 -2.37 -0.67
C MET A 181 20.77 -3.73 -0.45
N GLY A 182 20.57 -4.69 -1.36
CA GLY A 182 21.18 -6.01 -1.28
C GLY A 182 20.41 -7.02 -0.43
N LEU A 183 19.15 -6.75 -0.04
CA LEU A 183 18.30 -7.80 0.51
C LEU A 183 17.89 -8.77 -0.59
N THR A 184 18.12 -10.06 -0.36
CA THR A 184 17.91 -11.12 -1.37
C THR A 184 16.80 -12.10 -0.99
N ASN A 185 16.49 -12.23 0.31
CA ASN A 185 15.41 -13.09 0.77
C ASN A 185 14.06 -12.39 0.59
N ILE A 186 13.33 -12.77 -0.46
CA ILE A 186 12.04 -12.18 -0.81
C ILE A 186 10.97 -12.36 0.27
N HIS A 187 11.00 -13.48 1.02
CA HIS A 187 10.02 -13.72 2.09
C HIS A 187 10.24 -12.74 3.24
N GLN A 188 11.49 -12.55 3.66
CA GLN A 188 11.84 -11.55 4.67
C GLN A 188 11.58 -10.13 4.19
N MET A 189 11.89 -9.80 2.93
CA MET A 189 11.57 -8.49 2.36
C MET A 189 10.06 -8.21 2.36
N ASN A 190 9.23 -9.22 2.05
CA ASN A 190 7.78 -9.09 2.13
C ASN A 190 7.28 -8.91 3.58
N GLY A 191 7.87 -9.63 4.54
CA GLY A 191 7.60 -9.44 5.97
C GLY A 191 7.93 -8.02 6.44
N LEU A 192 9.15 -7.54 6.15
CA LEU A 192 9.58 -6.16 6.42
C LEU A 192 8.67 -5.14 5.73
N LYS A 193 8.28 -5.41 4.48
CA LYS A 193 7.40 -4.53 3.71
C LYS A 193 6.04 -4.38 4.36
N ASN A 194 5.42 -5.50 4.74
CA ASN A 194 4.12 -5.49 5.38
C ASN A 194 4.18 -4.78 6.74
N PHE A 195 5.20 -5.07 7.56
CA PHE A 195 5.37 -4.42 8.86
C PHE A 195 5.54 -2.90 8.74
N ASN A 196 6.51 -2.45 7.93
CA ASN A 196 6.75 -1.02 7.77
C ASN A 196 5.59 -0.32 7.03
N GLY A 197 4.87 -1.05 6.16
CA GLY A 197 3.60 -0.66 5.57
C GLY A 197 2.53 -0.32 6.60
N ILE A 198 2.39 -1.16 7.61
CA ILE A 198 1.48 -0.93 8.74
C ILE A 198 1.91 0.30 9.55
N CYS A 199 3.22 0.50 9.73
CA CYS A 199 3.74 1.64 10.46
C CYS A 199 3.37 2.98 9.79
N PHE A 200 3.72 3.18 8.51
CA PHE A 200 3.44 4.46 7.84
C PHE A 200 1.94 4.65 7.54
N ASN A 201 1.20 3.59 7.22
CA ASN A 201 -0.25 3.71 7.01
C ASN A 201 -1.00 3.88 8.34
N GLY A 202 -0.49 3.31 9.43
CA GLY A 202 -1.11 3.41 10.75
C GLY A 202 -1.07 4.83 11.29
N ILE A 203 0.11 5.45 11.25
CA ILE A 203 0.22 6.86 11.64
C ILE A 203 -0.63 7.74 10.70
N ALA A 204 -0.62 7.50 9.39
CA ALA A 204 -1.45 8.26 8.46
C ALA A 204 -2.95 8.09 8.72
N ALA A 205 -3.42 6.86 8.91
CA ALA A 205 -4.81 6.55 9.24
C ALA A 205 -5.26 7.20 10.55
N ILE A 206 -4.43 7.15 11.60
CA ILE A 206 -4.70 7.84 12.87
C ILE A 206 -4.78 9.36 12.64
N THR A 207 -3.81 9.94 11.94
CA THR A 207 -3.79 11.37 11.63
C THR A 207 -5.04 11.80 10.86
N PHE A 208 -5.43 11.05 9.82
CA PHE A 208 -6.63 11.35 9.03
C PHE A 208 -7.93 11.21 9.83
N ALA A 209 -8.00 10.22 10.72
CA ALA A 209 -9.15 10.03 11.60
C ALA A 209 -9.30 11.18 12.61
N VAL A 210 -8.21 11.58 13.26
CA VAL A 210 -8.17 12.69 14.22
C VAL A 210 -8.52 14.02 13.54
N MET A 211 -8.06 14.22 12.31
CA MET A 211 -8.29 15.46 11.55
C MET A 211 -9.65 15.47 10.82
N GLY A 212 -10.52 14.49 11.05
CA GLY A 212 -11.89 14.48 10.54
C GLY A 212 -12.02 14.25 9.03
N GLN A 213 -10.97 13.75 8.35
CA GLN A 213 -11.01 13.51 6.90
C GLN A 213 -11.59 12.16 6.51
N VAL A 214 -11.77 11.26 7.48
CA VAL A 214 -12.35 9.94 7.27
C VAL A 214 -13.87 10.03 7.15
N ASN A 215 -14.41 9.49 6.05
CA ASN A 215 -15.84 9.23 5.95
C ASN A 215 -16.17 7.94 6.71
N TRP A 216 -16.63 8.06 7.96
CA TRP A 216 -16.87 6.91 8.84
C TRP A 216 -17.91 5.89 8.34
N PRO A 217 -19.09 6.30 7.83
CA PRO A 217 -20.07 5.33 7.31
C PRO A 217 -19.48 4.43 6.21
N ILE A 218 -18.74 5.02 5.28
CA ILE A 218 -18.07 4.28 4.21
C ILE A 218 -16.86 3.52 4.78
N GLY A 219 -16.04 4.17 5.60
CA GLY A 219 -14.81 3.63 6.15
C GLY A 219 -15.00 2.37 6.99
N VAL A 220 -16.07 2.29 7.80
CA VAL A 220 -16.38 1.09 8.58
C VAL A 220 -16.76 -0.08 7.68
N VAL A 221 -17.63 0.15 6.69
CA VAL A 221 -18.03 -0.89 5.73
C VAL A 221 -16.83 -1.38 4.93
N MET A 222 -15.98 -0.46 4.48
CA MET A 222 -14.73 -0.80 3.80
C MET A 222 -13.78 -1.56 4.73
N ALA A 223 -13.66 -1.18 6.00
CA ALA A 223 -12.79 -1.84 6.96
C ALA A 223 -13.22 -3.28 7.25
N VAL A 224 -14.53 -3.52 7.36
CA VAL A 224 -15.09 -4.88 7.49
C VAL A 224 -14.80 -5.69 6.23
N GLY A 225 -15.10 -5.14 5.05
CA GLY A 225 -14.83 -5.79 3.77
C GLY A 225 -13.35 -6.13 3.61
N SER A 226 -12.46 -5.16 3.80
CA SER A 226 -11.01 -5.32 3.65
C SER A 226 -10.42 -6.30 4.66
N SER A 227 -10.92 -6.33 5.89
CA SER A 227 -10.48 -7.27 6.92
C SER A 227 -10.91 -8.68 6.56
N ALA A 228 -12.16 -8.88 6.11
CA ALA A 228 -12.63 -10.18 5.65
C ALA A 228 -11.83 -10.67 4.45
N GLY A 229 -11.66 -9.83 3.42
CA GLY A 229 -10.88 -10.18 2.23
C GLY A 229 -9.41 -10.43 2.53
N GLY A 230 -8.78 -9.58 3.35
CA GLY A 230 -7.39 -9.74 3.77
C GLY A 230 -7.16 -10.99 4.61
N TYR A 231 -8.06 -11.29 5.55
CA TYR A 231 -8.00 -12.48 6.39
C TYR A 231 -8.15 -13.76 5.56
N LEU A 232 -9.19 -13.86 4.73
CA LEU A 232 -9.43 -15.00 3.84
C LEU A 232 -8.24 -15.23 2.91
N MET A 233 -7.66 -14.13 2.39
CA MET A 233 -6.54 -14.22 1.47
C MET A 233 -5.21 -14.50 2.17
N SER A 234 -5.02 -14.14 3.44
CA SER A 234 -3.72 -14.28 4.14
C SER A 234 -3.16 -15.71 4.13
N GLY A 235 -4.01 -16.73 4.30
CA GLY A 235 -3.61 -18.15 4.25
C GLY A 235 -3.49 -18.72 2.82
N LEU A 236 -4.30 -18.20 1.89
CA LEU A 236 -4.30 -18.62 0.49
C LEU A 236 -3.29 -17.83 -0.37
N ALA A 237 -2.77 -16.71 0.12
CA ALA A 237 -1.87 -15.79 -0.57
C ALA A 237 -0.60 -16.48 -1.04
N GLN A 238 -0.15 -17.49 -0.30
CA GLN A 238 1.02 -18.31 -0.65
C GLN A 238 0.74 -19.26 -1.82
N LYS A 239 -0.52 -19.59 -2.10
CA LYS A 239 -0.94 -20.49 -3.19
C LYS A 239 -1.35 -19.73 -4.46
N VAL A 240 -1.69 -18.45 -4.35
CA VAL A 240 -2.09 -17.64 -5.51
C VAL A 240 -0.85 -17.18 -6.29
N PRO A 241 -0.79 -17.41 -7.62
CA PRO A 241 0.30 -16.90 -8.42
C PRO A 241 0.34 -15.37 -8.37
N GLN A 242 1.42 -14.80 -7.82
CA GLN A 242 1.59 -13.34 -7.73
C GLN A 242 1.45 -12.63 -9.08
N ALA A 243 1.80 -13.31 -10.18
CA ALA A 243 1.65 -12.77 -11.53
C ALA A 243 0.19 -12.45 -11.89
N TRP A 244 -0.76 -13.27 -11.47
CA TRP A 244 -2.19 -13.07 -11.76
C TRP A 244 -2.71 -11.83 -11.04
N VAL A 245 -2.42 -11.73 -9.74
CA VAL A 245 -2.81 -10.58 -8.92
C VAL A 245 -2.19 -9.30 -9.46
N ARG A 246 -0.89 -9.33 -9.77
CA ARG A 246 -0.21 -8.17 -10.36
C ARG A 246 -0.85 -7.76 -11.68
N ASN A 247 -1.12 -8.70 -12.59
CA ASN A 247 -1.71 -8.37 -13.90
C ASN A 247 -3.13 -7.81 -13.74
N ALA A 248 -3.95 -8.37 -12.84
CA ALA A 248 -5.29 -7.87 -12.56
C ALA A 248 -5.25 -6.45 -11.98
N VAL A 249 -4.41 -6.21 -10.96
CA VAL A 249 -4.22 -4.88 -10.36
C VAL A 249 -3.70 -3.88 -11.38
N THR A 250 -2.76 -4.30 -12.25
CA THR A 250 -2.20 -3.47 -13.31
C THR A 250 -3.28 -3.08 -14.32
N ALA A 251 -4.12 -4.03 -14.75
CA ALA A 251 -5.22 -3.77 -15.67
C ALA A 251 -6.24 -2.79 -15.08
N ILE A 252 -6.66 -3.02 -13.83
CA ILE A 252 -7.60 -2.13 -13.12
C ILE A 252 -6.97 -0.74 -12.91
N GLY A 253 -5.70 -0.69 -12.53
CA GLY A 253 -4.94 0.54 -12.31
C GLY A 253 -4.83 1.38 -13.59
N PHE A 254 -4.53 0.76 -14.74
CA PHE A 254 -4.51 1.46 -16.03
C PHE A 254 -5.90 1.93 -16.45
N ALA A 255 -6.93 1.10 -16.29
CA ALA A 255 -8.31 1.51 -16.57
C ALA A 255 -8.72 2.71 -15.71
N SER A 256 -8.37 2.68 -14.42
CA SER A 256 -8.63 3.77 -13.48
C SER A 256 -7.83 5.02 -13.81
N ALA A 257 -6.55 4.89 -14.17
CA ALA A 257 -5.73 6.01 -14.60
C ALA A 257 -6.30 6.68 -15.86
N ILE A 258 -6.66 5.89 -16.88
CA ILE A 258 -7.28 6.38 -18.12
C ILE A 258 -8.60 7.11 -17.80
N TRP A 259 -9.47 6.49 -17.00
CA TRP A 259 -10.71 7.12 -16.56
C TRP A 259 -10.45 8.45 -15.84
N LEU A 260 -9.46 8.51 -14.94
CA LEU A 260 -9.11 9.73 -14.22
C LEU A 260 -8.53 10.83 -15.13
N PHE A 261 -7.82 10.48 -16.21
CA PHE A 261 -7.35 11.43 -17.20
C PHE A 261 -8.50 11.98 -18.06
N VAL A 262 -9.45 11.13 -18.45
CA VAL A 262 -10.60 11.51 -19.29
C VAL A 262 -11.68 12.24 -18.48
N ALA A 263 -11.94 11.85 -17.23
CA ALA A 263 -12.92 12.52 -16.37
C ALA A 263 -12.46 13.92 -15.91
N LYS A 264 -11.19 14.28 -16.18
CA LYS A 264 -10.61 15.60 -15.90
C LYS A 264 -10.77 16.57 -17.09
N SER A 265 -11.22 16.09 -18.25
CA SER A 265 -11.66 16.91 -19.41
C SER A 265 -13.17 17.05 -19.44
#